data_AF-A0A7J9VZ86-F1
#
_entry.id   AF-A0A7J9VZ86-F1
#
_cell.length_a   1.000
_cell.length_b   1.000
_cell.length_c   1.000
_cell.angle_alpha   90.00
_cell.angle_beta   90.00
_cell.angle_gamma   90.00
#
_symmetry.space_group_name_H-M   'P 1'
#
loop_
_entity.id
_entity.type
_entity.pdbx_description
1 polymer ?
#
loop_
_entity_poly.entity_id
_entity_poly.type
_entity_poly.pdbx_seq_one_letter_code
_entity_poly.pdbx_strand_id
1 'polypeptide(L)' 'MSAASPDVILVCRFAVEPDRITVTATIAVAGQAVCRDSFGWRILTTLADEVEVLGSDGSEGASSTMGLRLRKLHRVVPE' A
#
# COMPACT_ATOMS: atom_id res chain seq x y z
N MET A 1 6.40 19.32 -0.38
CA MET A 1 6.39 17.92 0.10
C MET A 1 5.32 17.81 1.16
N SER A 2 4.20 17.16 0.89
CA SER A 2 3.20 16.92 1.92
C SER A 2 3.63 15.67 2.69
N ALA A 3 4.23 15.87 3.87
CA ALA A 3 4.39 14.80 4.84
C ALA A 3 3.00 14.46 5.38
N ALA A 4 2.72 13.18 5.64
CA ALA A 4 1.52 12.78 6.36
C ALA A 4 1.42 13.62 7.66
N SER A 5 0.21 14.05 8.03
CA SER A 5 0.01 14.78 9.28
C SER A 5 0.64 13.97 10.43
N PRO A 6 1.34 14.61 11.37
CA PRO A 6 2.14 13.91 12.39
C PRO A 6 1.33 12.94 13.27
N ASP A 7 0.01 13.08 13.29
CA ASP A 7 -0.92 12.24 14.04
C ASP A 7 -1.46 11.02 13.26
N VAL A 8 -0.96 10.78 12.03
CA VAL A 8 -1.41 9.65 11.20
C VAL A 8 -0.65 8.38 11.56
N ILE A 9 -1.40 7.35 11.96
CA ILE A 9 -0.86 6.02 12.22
C ILE A 9 -0.81 5.23 10.91
N LEU A 10 0.39 4.81 10.52
CA LEU A 10 0.60 3.82 9.46
C LEU A 10 0.54 2.41 10.05
N VAL A 11 -0.45 1.63 9.62
CA VAL A 11 -0.56 0.21 9.98
C VAL A 11 -0.02 -0.64 8.83
N CYS A 12 1.02 -1.41 9.11
CA CYS A 12 1.60 -2.36 8.17
C CYS A 12 1.34 -3.79 8.63
N ARG A 13 0.73 -4.60 7.76
CA ARG A 13 0.54 -6.03 7.97
C ARG A 13 1.36 -6.80 6.95
N PHE A 14 2.16 -7.73 7.44
CA PHE A 14 2.98 -8.64 6.65
C PHE A 14 2.40 -10.04 6.74
N ALA A 15 2.12 -10.65 5.59
CA ALA A 15 1.81 -12.05 5.47
C ALA A 15 2.91 -12.70 4.63
N VAL A 16 3.56 -13.71 5.21
CA VAL A 16 4.58 -14.50 4.53
C VAL A 16 3.95 -15.84 4.18
N GLU A 17 3.97 -16.16 2.90
CA GLU A 17 3.44 -17.39 2.32
C GLU A 17 4.59 -18.11 1.60
N PRO A 18 4.51 -19.43 1.35
CA PRO A 18 5.61 -20.19 0.77
C PRO A 18 6.11 -19.64 -0.59
N ASP A 19 5.21 -19.06 -1.37
CA ASP A 19 5.45 -18.58 -2.73
C ASP A 19 5.53 -17.05 -2.83
N ARG A 20 5.22 -16.31 -1.76
CA ARG A 20 5.11 -14.84 -1.81
C ARG A 20 5.13 -14.15 -0.45
N ILE A 21 5.40 -12.86 -0.48
CA ILE A 21 5.20 -11.95 0.63
C ILE A 21 4.13 -10.94 0.22
N THR A 22 3.10 -10.81 1.06
CA THR A 22 2.07 -9.78 0.93
C THR A 22 2.25 -8.73 2.01
N VAL A 23 2.39 -7.47 1.60
CA VAL A 23 2.46 -6.32 2.51
C VAL A 23 1.23 -5.46 2.29
N THR A 24 0.46 -5.23 3.36
CA THR A 24 -0.67 -4.30 3.34
C THR A 24 -0.34 -3.12 4.22
N ALA A 25 -0.30 -1.92 3.66
CA ALA A 25 -0.03 -0.67 4.34
C ALA A 25 -1.28 0.22 4.28
N THR A 26 -1.83 0.64 5.42
CA THR A 26 -3.05 1.44 5.48
C THR A 26 -2.90 2.64 6.41
N ILE A 27 -3.50 3.75 6.04
CA ILE A 27 -3.66 4.95 6.85
C ILE A 27 -5.13 5.40 6.84
N ALA A 28 -5.59 5.94 7.97
CA ALA A 28 -6.85 6.66 8.00
C ALA A 28 -6.65 8.02 7.32
N VAL A 29 -7.50 8.35 6.34
CA VAL A 29 -7.46 9.64 5.63
C VAL A 29 -8.86 10.22 5.48
N ALA A 30 -8.95 11.55 5.52
CA ALA A 30 -10.15 12.27 5.12
C ALA A 30 -10.18 12.43 3.60
N GLY A 31 -10.47 11.35 2.86
CA GLY A 31 -10.79 11.41 1.43
C GLY A 31 -9.64 11.74 0.47
N GLN A 32 -8.38 11.53 0.87
CA GLN A 32 -7.23 11.77 0.00
C GLN A 32 -7.00 10.57 -0.93
N ALA A 33 -6.72 10.82 -2.21
CA ALA A 33 -6.32 9.78 -3.18
C ALA A 33 -4.80 9.52 -3.16
N VAL A 34 -4.38 8.30 -3.47
CA VAL A 34 -2.95 7.95 -3.61
C VAL A 34 -2.34 8.66 -4.82
N CYS A 35 -1.26 9.41 -4.61
CA CYS A 35 -0.47 9.99 -5.71
C CYS A 35 0.38 8.91 -6.40
N ARG A 36 -0.12 8.42 -7.54
CA ARG A 36 0.58 7.41 -8.38
C ARG A 36 1.69 8.00 -9.25
N ASP A 37 1.72 9.31 -9.45
CA ASP A 37 2.82 9.98 -10.19
C ASP A 37 3.93 10.46 -9.24
N SER A 38 4.28 9.61 -8.27
CA SER A 38 5.34 9.91 -7.31
C SER A 38 6.53 8.97 -7.51
N PHE A 39 7.72 9.45 -7.17
CA PHE A 39 8.93 8.62 -7.15
C PHE A 39 8.76 7.40 -6.22
N GLY A 40 8.09 7.60 -5.07
CA GLY A 40 7.75 6.52 -4.15
C GLY A 40 6.86 5.46 -4.81
N TRP A 41 5.81 5.87 -5.54
CA TRP A 41 4.96 4.93 -6.28
C TRP A 41 5.76 4.13 -7.32
N ARG A 42 6.65 4.79 -8.07
CA ARG A 42 7.52 4.12 -9.04
C ARG A 42 8.37 3.04 -8.37
N ILE A 43 9.02 3.35 -7.25
CA ILE A 43 9.79 2.36 -6.47
C ILE A 43 8.93 1.16 -6.08
N LEU A 44 7.73 1.40 -5.53
CA LEU A 44 6.84 0.32 -5.10
C LEU A 44 6.45 -0.58 -6.27
N THR A 45 6.12 -0.01 -7.43
CA THR A 45 5.78 -0.78 -8.65
C THR A 45 6.97 -1.49 -9.28
N THR A 46 8.20 -1.04 -9.03
CA THR A 46 9.40 -1.74 -9.49
C THR A 46 9.72 -2.94 -8.60
N LEU A 47 9.54 -2.79 -7.29
CA LEU A 47 9.89 -3.82 -6.33
C LEU A 47 8.84 -4.92 -6.27
N ALA A 48 7.56 -4.55 -6.14
CA ALA A 48 6.47 -5.52 -6.06
C ALA A 48 6.15 -6.10 -7.44
N ASP A 49 5.77 -7.38 -7.49
CA ASP A 49 5.23 -7.96 -8.71
C ASP A 49 3.80 -7.45 -8.97
N GLU A 50 3.06 -7.12 -7.89
CA GLU A 50 1.73 -6.53 -7.98
C GLU A 50 1.52 -5.43 -6.94
N VAL A 51 0.86 -4.35 -7.36
CA VAL A 51 0.48 -3.22 -6.49
C VAL A 51 -1.01 -2.93 -6.66
N GLU A 52 -1.76 -3.02 -5.58
CA GLU A 52 -3.19 -2.74 -5.50
C GLU A 52 -3.42 -1.54 -4.56
N VAL A 53 -4.22 -0.56 -4.98
CA VAL A 53 -4.66 0.54 -4.11
C VAL A 53 -5.94 0.11 -3.41
N LEU A 54 -5.92 0.12 -2.08
CA LEU A 54 -7.07 -0.13 -1.25
C LEU A 54 -7.74 1.23 -0.97
N GLY A 55 -8.94 1.42 -1.48
CA GLY A 55 -9.78 2.60 -1.21
C GLY A 55 -11.17 2.16 -0.81
N SER A 56 -11.77 2.86 0.15
CA SER A 56 -13.21 2.81 0.38
C SER A 56 -13.84 3.88 -0.51
N ASP A 57 -14.55 3.49 -1.57
CA ASP A 57 -15.49 4.40 -2.22
C ASP A 57 -16.52 4.81 -1.16
N GLY A 58 -16.53 6.10 -0.83
CA GLY A 58 -17.17 6.63 0.37
C GLY A 58 -18.66 6.32 0.44
N SER A 59 -19.05 5.60 1.49
CA SER A 59 -20.34 5.83 2.14
C SER A 59 -20.10 6.92 3.18
N GLU A 60 -20.81 8.05 3.07
CA GLU A 60 -20.69 9.23 3.92
C GLU A 60 -20.58 8.87 5.41
N GLY A 61 -19.55 9.43 6.08
CA GLY A 61 -19.47 9.51 7.54
C GLY A 61 -18.47 8.57 8.22
N ALA A 62 -17.91 7.56 7.54
CA ALA A 62 -16.89 6.69 8.11
C ALA A 62 -15.49 7.12 7.65
N SER A 63 -14.53 7.20 8.58
CA SER A 63 -13.11 7.42 8.30
C SER A 63 -12.64 6.55 7.13
N SER A 64 -12.39 7.15 5.97
CA SER A 64 -11.95 6.41 4.80
C SER A 64 -10.55 5.86 5.05
N THR A 65 -10.37 4.57 4.84
CA THR A 65 -9.03 3.96 4.93
C THR A 65 -8.44 3.98 3.54
N MET A 66 -7.29 4.63 3.39
CA MET A 66 -6.48 4.54 2.18
C MET A 66 -5.33 3.59 2.46
N GLY A 67 -5.09 2.66 1.54
CA GLY A 67 -4.00 1.73 1.69
C GLY A 67 -3.44 1.22 0.36
N LEU A 68 -2.39 0.45 0.50
CA LEU A 68 -1.68 -0.22 -0.58
C LEU A 68 -1.50 -1.67 -0.19
N ARG A 69 -1.78 -2.58 -1.12
CA ARG A 69 -1.37 -3.96 -1.03
C ARG A 69 -0.29 -4.23 -2.07
N LEU A 70 0.84 -4.72 -1.59
CA LEU A 70 2.00 -5.08 -2.39
C LEU A 70 2.15 -6.59 -2.30
N ARG A 71 2.33 -7.26 -3.44
CA ARG A 71 2.68 -8.68 -3.48
C ARG A 71 4.02 -8.84 -4.18
N LYS A 72 4.91 -9.58 -3.52
CA LYS A 72 6.19 -9.99 -4.08
C LYS A 72 6.23 -11.51 -4.14
N LEU A 73 6.41 -12.06 -5.33
CA LEU A 73 6.57 -13.49 -5.52
C LEU A 73 8.00 -13.91 -5.18
N HIS A 74 8.14 -15.05 -4.52
CA HIS A 74 9.42 -15.72 -4.35
C HIS A 74 9.84 -16.33 -5.69
N ARG A 75 10.65 -15.60 -6.47
CA ARG A 75 11.26 -16.15 -7.67
C ARG A 75 12.44 -17.01 -7.26
N VAL A 76 12.28 -18.33 -7.35
CA VAL A 76 13.42 -19.24 -7.32
C VAL A 76 14.23 -18.97 -8.58
N VAL A 77 15.45 -18.45 -8.42
CA VAL A 77 16.42 -18.43 -9.52
C VAL A 77 16.94 -19.86 -9.64
N PRO A 78 16.71 -20.57 -10.76
CA PRO A 78 17.35 -21.86 -10.94
C PRO A 78 18.87 -21.67 -11.02
N GLU A 79 19.60 -22.46 -10.25
CA GLU A 79 21.07 -22.53 -10.28
C GLU A 79 21.59 -23.04 -11.63
#